data_AF-A0A6G1QBT7-F1
#
_entry.id   AF-A0A6G1QBT7-F1
#
_cell.length_a   1.000
_cell.length_b   1.000
_cell.length_c   1.000
_cell.angle_alpha   90.00
_cell.angle_beta   90.00
_cell.angle_gamma   90.00
#
_symmetry.space_group_name_H-M   'P 1'
#
loop_
_entity.id
_entity.type
_entity.pdbx_description
1 polymer ?
#
loop_
_entity_poly.entity_id
_entity_poly.type
_entity_poly.pdbx_seq_one_letter_code
_entity_poly.pdbx_strand_id
1 'polypeptide(L)'
;MFTATQQKPKRQRTLKRLNRYAEQTTGLEKELAGVLKDTLGGLEKLDCFLDAVEKLAVTSLHVFVENQVLHLPEEINLEHVQVVITAARLICPQLLEFKRDAKVLFFPRLQNVEVLSFQLDKYIQTTKKICETLEKSEFCLEMTAESVVDLDVDLSEEDIQMMLDHINQLSEISMFLAPSINI
;
A
#
# COMPACT_ATOMS: atom_id res chain seq x y z
N MET A 1 -2.18 -77.67 -5.56
CA MET A 1 -1.85 -76.79 -4.40
C MET A 1 -0.69 -75.88 -4.75
N PHE A 2 -0.95 -74.69 -5.28
CA PHE A 2 0.08 -73.65 -5.45
C PHE A 2 -0.57 -72.32 -5.12
N THR A 3 0.04 -71.50 -4.25
CA THR A 3 0.01 -70.01 -4.25
C THR A 3 0.53 -69.34 -2.97
N ALA A 4 1.01 -70.04 -1.94
CA ALA A 4 1.48 -69.34 -0.72
C ALA A 4 2.88 -68.68 -0.83
N THR A 5 3.79 -69.22 -1.66
CA THR A 5 5.21 -68.83 -1.68
C THR A 5 5.57 -67.65 -2.61
N GLN A 6 4.79 -67.41 -3.66
CA GLN A 6 5.01 -66.29 -4.61
C GLN A 6 4.43 -64.94 -4.10
N GLN A 7 3.58 -64.96 -3.08
CA GLN A 7 2.88 -63.78 -2.54
C GLN A 7 3.80 -62.85 -1.70
N LYS A 8 4.73 -63.44 -0.92
CA LYS A 8 5.64 -62.71 -0.02
C LYS A 8 6.63 -61.78 -0.75
N PRO A 9 7.36 -62.22 -1.80
CA PRO A 9 8.31 -61.35 -2.50
C PRO A 9 7.63 -60.27 -3.34
N LYS A 10 6.43 -60.52 -3.88
CA LYS A 10 5.62 -59.49 -4.56
C LYS A 10 5.20 -58.38 -3.58
N ARG A 11 4.72 -58.72 -2.38
CA ARG A 11 4.36 -57.74 -1.34
C ARG A 11 5.54 -56.84 -0.93
N GLN A 12 6.72 -57.40 -0.72
CA GLN A 12 7.92 -56.62 -0.38
C GLN A 12 8.34 -55.63 -1.48
N ARG A 13 8.23 -56.01 -2.75
CA ARG A 13 8.52 -55.11 -3.88
C ARG A 13 7.52 -53.95 -3.95
N THR A 14 6.23 -54.21 -3.74
CA THR A 14 5.20 -53.16 -3.73
C THR A 14 5.41 -52.18 -2.57
N LEU A 15 5.71 -52.67 -1.37
CA LEU A 15 6.00 -51.83 -0.20
C LEU A 15 7.20 -50.92 -0.43
N LYS A 16 8.29 -51.43 -1.02
CA LYS A 16 9.46 -50.61 -1.38
C LYS A 16 9.12 -49.49 -2.37
N ARG A 17 8.22 -49.75 -3.32
CA ARG A 17 7.77 -48.74 -4.30
C ARG A 17 6.89 -47.67 -3.65
N LEU A 18 5.97 -48.08 -2.76
CA LEU A 18 5.11 -47.17 -2.01
C LEU A 18 5.92 -46.27 -1.07
N ASN A 19 6.90 -46.82 -0.35
CA ASN A 19 7.79 -46.03 0.51
C ASN A 19 8.58 -45.00 -0.30
N ARG A 20 9.15 -45.41 -1.45
CA ARG A 20 9.88 -44.47 -2.32
C ARG A 20 8.97 -43.35 -2.84
N TYR A 21 7.73 -43.69 -3.22
CA TYR A 21 6.75 -42.69 -3.65
C TYR A 21 6.40 -41.74 -2.50
N ALA A 22 6.16 -42.26 -1.29
CA ALA A 22 5.89 -41.46 -0.10
C ALA A 22 7.06 -40.53 0.26
N GLU A 23 8.30 -41.02 0.21
CA GLU A 23 9.50 -40.20 0.41
C GLU A 23 9.58 -39.07 -0.63
N GLN A 24 9.34 -39.37 -1.91
CA GLN A 24 9.31 -38.36 -2.97
C GLN A 24 8.21 -37.32 -2.77
N THR A 25 6.99 -37.74 -2.44
CA THR A 25 5.88 -36.80 -2.19
C THR A 25 6.20 -35.90 -1.00
N THR A 26 6.76 -36.45 0.09
CA THR A 26 7.15 -35.62 1.24
C THR A 26 8.28 -34.64 0.91
N GLY A 27 9.19 -35.00 -0.01
CA GLY A 27 10.22 -34.09 -0.50
C GLY A 27 9.64 -32.89 -1.24
N LEU A 28 8.73 -33.15 -2.18
CA LEU A 28 8.08 -32.10 -2.97
C LEU A 28 7.15 -31.21 -2.13
N GLU A 29 6.45 -31.76 -1.13
CA GLU A 29 5.63 -30.96 -0.21
C GLU A 29 6.47 -30.03 0.66
N LYS A 30 7.69 -30.44 1.04
CA LYS A 30 8.64 -29.56 1.74
C LYS A 30 9.12 -28.42 0.84
N GLU A 31 9.42 -28.70 -0.41
CA GLU A 31 9.80 -27.67 -1.39
C GLU A 31 8.66 -26.68 -1.61
N LEU A 32 7.44 -27.20 -1.82
CA LEU A 32 6.23 -26.38 -1.93
C LEU A 32 6.03 -25.52 -0.67
N ALA A 33 6.20 -26.08 0.54
CA ALA A 33 6.10 -25.32 1.78
C ALA A 33 7.13 -24.18 1.85
N GLY A 34 8.33 -24.36 1.30
CA GLY A 34 9.33 -23.30 1.16
C GLY A 34 8.82 -22.15 0.29
N VAL A 35 8.34 -22.47 -0.92
CA VAL A 35 7.76 -21.47 -1.84
C VAL A 35 6.56 -20.74 -1.23
N LEU A 36 5.70 -21.47 -0.54
CA LEU A 36 4.50 -20.89 0.10
C LEU A 36 4.83 -20.03 1.31
N LYS A 37 5.91 -20.33 2.03
CA LYS A 37 6.40 -19.46 3.11
C LYS A 37 6.78 -18.07 2.58
N ASP A 38 7.53 -18.02 1.49
CA ASP A 38 7.94 -16.74 0.88
C ASP A 38 6.71 -15.99 0.31
N THR A 39 5.79 -16.73 -0.30
CA THR A 39 4.51 -16.20 -0.79
C THR A 39 3.69 -15.55 0.33
N LEU A 40 3.50 -16.26 1.44
CA LEU A 40 2.76 -15.76 2.59
C LEU A 40 3.44 -14.52 3.21
N GLY A 41 4.77 -14.53 3.32
CA GLY A 41 5.52 -13.36 3.79
C GLY A 41 5.39 -12.15 2.86
N GLY A 42 5.24 -12.37 1.56
CA GLY A 42 4.91 -11.31 0.59
C GLY A 42 3.50 -10.75 0.79
N LEU A 43 2.52 -11.61 1.01
CA LEU A 43 1.13 -11.21 1.27
C LEU A 43 0.98 -10.45 2.59
N GLU A 44 1.71 -10.83 3.64
CA GLU A 44 1.75 -10.09 4.91
C GLU A 44 2.28 -8.66 4.72
N LYS A 45 3.26 -8.46 3.85
CA LYS A 45 3.76 -7.11 3.51
C LYS A 45 2.77 -6.32 2.65
N LEU A 46 2.01 -7.00 1.80
CA LEU A 46 0.99 -6.38 0.97
C LEU A 46 -0.20 -5.90 1.81
N ASP A 47 -0.49 -6.56 2.93
CA ASP A 47 -1.64 -6.25 3.80
C ASP A 47 -1.68 -4.78 4.26
N CYS A 48 -0.52 -4.18 4.57
CA CYS A 48 -0.49 -2.77 4.98
C CYS A 48 -0.91 -1.80 3.86
N PHE A 49 -0.56 -2.13 2.61
CA PHE A 49 -1.00 -1.37 1.45
C PHE A 49 -2.51 -1.54 1.25
N LEU A 50 -3.01 -2.78 1.36
CA LEU A 50 -4.44 -3.08 1.19
C LEU A 50 -5.30 -2.34 2.24
N ASP A 51 -4.87 -2.34 3.50
CA ASP A 51 -5.51 -1.61 4.58
C ASP A 51 -5.50 -0.08 4.34
N ALA A 52 -4.39 0.46 3.83
CA ALA A 52 -4.30 1.87 3.49
C ALA A 52 -5.28 2.25 2.36
N VAL A 53 -5.38 1.45 1.30
CA VAL A 53 -6.35 1.69 0.21
C VAL A 53 -7.79 1.61 0.71
N GLU A 54 -8.11 0.65 1.59
CA GLU A 54 -9.44 0.56 2.21
C GLU A 54 -9.79 1.81 3.03
N LYS A 55 -8.86 2.26 3.88
CA LYS A 55 -9.04 3.48 4.67
C LYS A 55 -9.22 4.72 3.79
N LEU A 56 -8.43 4.84 2.72
CA LEU A 56 -8.59 5.92 1.75
C LEU A 56 -9.95 5.86 1.06
N ALA A 57 -10.40 4.67 0.65
CA ALA A 57 -11.67 4.51 -0.05
C ALA A 57 -12.88 4.96 0.78
N VAL A 58 -12.87 4.69 2.10
CA VAL A 58 -13.95 5.09 3.02
C VAL A 58 -13.82 6.53 3.53
N THR A 59 -12.72 7.21 3.21
CA THR A 59 -12.53 8.61 3.61
C THR A 59 -13.52 9.52 2.88
N SER A 60 -14.11 10.48 3.59
CA SER A 60 -15.06 11.44 3.01
C SER A 60 -14.33 12.47 2.15
N LEU A 61 -14.75 12.58 0.89
CA LEU A 61 -14.20 13.53 -0.07
C LEU A 61 -14.51 14.99 0.34
N HIS A 62 -15.68 15.23 0.96
CA HIS A 62 -16.15 16.56 1.34
C HIS A 62 -15.21 17.28 2.30
N VAL A 63 -14.48 16.53 3.13
CA VAL A 63 -13.47 17.09 4.05
C VAL A 63 -12.37 17.81 3.28
N PHE A 64 -12.12 17.45 2.02
CA PHE A 64 -11.11 18.05 1.16
C PHE A 64 -11.66 19.05 0.15
N VAL A 65 -12.97 19.30 0.14
CA VAL A 65 -13.65 20.26 -0.76
C VAL A 65 -14.12 21.50 0.00
N GLU A 66 -14.69 21.31 1.19
CA GLU A 66 -15.44 22.37 1.90
C GLU A 66 -14.67 22.98 3.09
N ASN A 67 -13.46 22.52 3.37
CA ASN A 67 -12.79 22.78 4.63
C ASN A 67 -11.59 23.73 4.46
N GLN A 68 -11.83 25.03 4.61
CA GLN A 68 -10.81 26.09 4.55
C GLN A 68 -9.78 26.05 5.70
N VAL A 69 -9.97 25.15 6.69
CA VAL A 69 -9.12 25.03 7.88
C VAL A 69 -8.00 23.97 7.69
N LEU A 70 -8.09 23.13 6.66
CA LEU A 70 -7.07 22.12 6.39
C LEU A 70 -5.88 22.74 5.67
N HIS A 71 -4.86 23.12 6.44
CA HIS A 71 -3.55 23.46 5.92
C HIS A 71 -2.77 22.18 5.63
N LEU A 72 -2.63 21.85 4.34
CA LEU A 72 -1.69 20.84 3.90
C LEU A 72 -0.27 21.43 3.79
N PRO A 73 0.79 20.59 3.87
CA PRO A 73 2.13 21.00 3.48
C PRO A 73 2.14 21.59 2.06
N GLU A 74 3.05 22.53 1.77
CA GLU A 74 3.13 23.23 0.47
C GLU A 74 3.23 22.26 -0.72
N GLU A 75 3.74 21.05 -0.52
CA GLU A 75 3.93 20.06 -1.56
C GLU A 75 2.67 19.23 -1.87
N ILE A 76 1.58 19.37 -1.10
CA ILE A 76 0.39 18.53 -1.21
C ILE A 76 -0.85 19.39 -1.51
N ASN A 77 -1.39 19.25 -2.72
CA ASN A 77 -2.65 19.86 -3.12
C ASN A 77 -3.85 18.99 -2.70
N LEU A 78 -4.92 19.62 -2.18
CA LEU A 78 -6.19 18.98 -1.86
C LEU A 78 -6.80 18.24 -3.05
N GLU A 79 -6.67 18.77 -4.26
CA GLU A 79 -7.15 18.12 -5.48
C GLU A 79 -6.45 16.78 -5.72
N HIS A 80 -5.15 16.69 -5.44
CA HIS A 80 -4.38 15.45 -5.56
C HIS A 80 -4.89 14.41 -4.56
N VAL A 81 -5.17 14.83 -3.33
CA VAL A 81 -5.75 13.95 -2.29
C VAL A 81 -7.12 13.43 -2.74
N GLN A 82 -7.94 14.27 -3.36
CA GLN A 82 -9.26 13.87 -3.89
C GLN A 82 -9.15 12.84 -5.02
N VAL A 83 -8.20 13.01 -5.94
CA VAL A 83 -7.92 12.04 -7.02
C VAL A 83 -7.51 10.70 -6.44
N VAL A 84 -6.60 10.68 -5.46
CA VAL A 84 -6.15 9.45 -4.79
C VAL A 84 -7.30 8.76 -4.05
N ILE A 85 -8.14 9.50 -3.31
CA ILE A 85 -9.34 8.93 -2.64
C ILE A 85 -10.30 8.33 -3.67
N THR A 86 -10.49 9.00 -4.80
CA THR A 86 -11.36 8.53 -5.88
C THR A 86 -10.82 7.25 -6.53
N ALA A 87 -9.51 7.20 -6.81
CA ALA A 87 -8.84 6.01 -7.31
C ALA A 87 -8.95 4.84 -6.31
N ALA A 88 -8.71 5.11 -5.01
CA ALA A 88 -8.87 4.12 -3.96
C ALA A 88 -10.29 3.53 -3.91
N ARG A 89 -11.33 4.36 -4.08
CA ARG A 89 -12.73 3.89 -4.18
C ARG A 89 -12.97 2.97 -5.38
N LEU A 90 -12.42 3.31 -6.55
CA LEU A 90 -12.54 2.49 -7.75
C LEU A 90 -11.84 1.13 -7.60
N ILE A 91 -10.70 1.13 -6.92
CA ILE A 91 -9.90 -0.06 -6.67
C ILE A 91 -10.51 -0.92 -5.57
N CYS A 92 -11.20 -0.32 -4.59
CA CYS A 92 -11.68 -0.99 -3.37
C CYS A 92 -12.36 -2.35 -3.59
N PRO A 93 -13.25 -2.54 -4.58
CA PRO A 93 -13.86 -3.84 -4.84
C PRO A 93 -12.87 -4.95 -5.21
N GLN A 94 -11.74 -4.60 -5.81
CA GLN A 94 -10.68 -5.55 -6.22
C GLN A 94 -9.93 -6.12 -5.01
N LEU A 95 -9.89 -5.40 -3.88
CA LEU A 95 -9.22 -5.88 -2.66
C LEU A 95 -9.88 -7.12 -2.06
N LEU A 96 -11.14 -7.39 -2.39
CA LEU A 96 -11.86 -8.59 -1.92
C LEU A 96 -11.16 -9.90 -2.34
N GLU A 97 -10.38 -9.88 -3.42
CA GLU A 97 -9.60 -11.05 -3.83
C GLU A 97 -8.56 -11.46 -2.77
N PHE A 98 -8.03 -10.49 -2.03
CA PHE A 98 -7.02 -10.70 -1.00
C PHE A 98 -7.61 -11.01 0.39
N LYS A 99 -8.91 -10.83 0.60
CA LYS A 99 -9.57 -11.04 1.92
C LYS A 99 -9.74 -12.51 2.33
N ARG A 100 -9.33 -13.45 1.49
CA ARG A 100 -9.36 -14.88 1.83
C ARG A 100 -8.27 -15.18 2.84
N ASP A 101 -8.52 -16.13 3.74
CA ASP A 101 -7.48 -16.60 4.65
C ASP A 101 -6.35 -17.27 3.85
N ALA A 102 -5.25 -16.53 3.68
CA ALA A 102 -4.09 -16.96 2.91
C ALA A 102 -3.45 -18.22 3.51
N LYS A 103 -3.49 -18.40 4.84
CA LYS A 103 -2.89 -19.58 5.49
C LYS A 103 -3.68 -20.86 5.19
N VAL A 104 -5.00 -20.74 5.07
CA VAL A 104 -5.87 -21.85 4.67
C VAL A 104 -5.73 -22.13 3.17
N LEU A 105 -5.68 -21.08 2.35
CA LEU A 105 -5.57 -21.19 0.90
C LEU A 105 -4.23 -21.80 0.48
N PHE A 106 -3.12 -21.31 1.04
CA PHE A 106 -1.75 -21.72 0.72
C PHE A 106 -1.26 -22.86 1.63
N PHE A 107 -2.05 -23.93 1.72
CA PHE A 107 -1.64 -25.14 2.42
C PHE A 107 -0.77 -26.05 1.52
N PRO A 108 0.41 -26.52 1.97
CA PRO A 108 1.41 -27.19 1.12
C PRO A 108 1.04 -28.68 0.86
N ARG A 109 0.00 -28.90 0.07
CA ARG A 109 -0.36 -30.22 -0.47
C ARG A 109 -0.15 -30.24 -1.98
N LEU A 110 0.46 -31.31 -2.49
CA LEU A 110 0.69 -31.45 -3.94
C LEU A 110 -0.61 -31.42 -4.75
N GLN A 111 -1.70 -31.92 -4.17
CA GLN A 111 -3.03 -31.91 -4.76
C GLN A 111 -3.57 -30.50 -5.03
N ASN A 112 -3.03 -29.49 -4.34
CA ASN A 112 -3.50 -28.12 -4.43
C ASN A 112 -2.70 -27.27 -5.43
N VAL A 113 -1.59 -27.77 -5.97
CA VAL A 113 -0.61 -26.96 -6.74
C VAL A 113 -1.26 -26.16 -7.88
N GLU A 114 -2.19 -26.76 -8.63
CA GLU A 114 -2.91 -26.05 -9.70
C GLU A 114 -3.78 -24.91 -9.17
N VAL A 115 -4.48 -25.13 -8.05
CA VAL A 115 -5.32 -24.11 -7.40
C VAL A 115 -4.46 -22.97 -6.84
N LEU A 116 -3.32 -23.31 -6.24
CA LEU A 116 -2.36 -22.33 -5.72
C LEU A 116 -1.78 -21.47 -6.83
N SER A 117 -1.37 -22.08 -7.94
CA SER A 117 -0.85 -21.39 -9.13
C SER A 117 -1.90 -20.44 -9.71
N PHE A 118 -3.13 -20.92 -9.90
CA PHE A 118 -4.25 -20.10 -10.37
C PHE A 118 -4.51 -18.90 -9.46
N GLN A 119 -4.48 -19.09 -8.14
CA GLN A 119 -4.68 -17.99 -7.21
C GLN A 119 -3.54 -16.97 -7.22
N LEU A 120 -2.29 -17.42 -7.34
CA LEU A 120 -1.15 -16.52 -7.45
C LEU A 120 -1.21 -15.68 -8.72
N ASP A 121 -1.55 -16.29 -9.86
CA ASP A 121 -1.77 -15.53 -11.08
C ASP A 121 -2.90 -14.51 -10.88
N LYS A 122 -4.02 -14.92 -10.26
CA LYS A 122 -5.12 -13.99 -9.97
C LYS A 122 -4.68 -12.79 -9.12
N TYR A 123 -3.86 -13.03 -8.10
CA TYR A 123 -3.28 -11.95 -7.27
C TYR A 123 -2.38 -11.05 -8.09
N ILE A 124 -1.48 -11.60 -8.91
CA ILE A 124 -0.60 -10.84 -9.79
C ILE A 124 -1.42 -9.96 -10.75
N GLN A 125 -2.42 -10.53 -11.42
CA GLN A 125 -3.26 -9.78 -12.35
C GLN A 125 -4.08 -8.69 -11.65
N THR A 126 -4.54 -8.96 -10.43
CA THR A 126 -5.29 -7.98 -9.64
C THR A 126 -4.38 -6.83 -9.21
N THR A 127 -3.20 -7.13 -8.65
CA THR A 127 -2.23 -6.10 -8.27
C THR A 127 -1.81 -5.25 -9.46
N LYS A 128 -1.61 -5.84 -10.65
CA LYS A 128 -1.31 -5.07 -11.88
C LYS A 128 -2.42 -4.07 -12.20
N LYS A 129 -3.69 -4.49 -12.18
CA LYS A 129 -4.83 -3.60 -12.42
C LYS A 129 -4.92 -2.48 -11.39
N ILE A 130 -4.61 -2.78 -10.13
CA ILE A 130 -4.55 -1.79 -9.05
C ILE A 130 -3.48 -0.75 -9.36
N CYS A 131 -2.25 -1.18 -9.65
CA CYS A 131 -1.13 -0.30 -9.99
C CYS A 131 -1.45 0.54 -11.23
N GLU A 132 -1.95 -0.06 -12.32
CA GLU A 132 -2.34 0.68 -13.52
C GLU A 132 -3.42 1.74 -13.25
N THR A 133 -4.34 1.49 -12.31
CA THR A 133 -5.38 2.44 -11.94
C THR A 133 -4.79 3.60 -11.14
N LEU A 134 -3.88 3.32 -10.21
CA LEU A 134 -3.17 4.34 -9.43
C LEU A 134 -2.23 5.18 -10.32
N GLU A 135 -1.45 4.55 -11.19
CA GLU A 135 -0.55 5.24 -12.13
C GLU A 135 -1.34 6.16 -13.07
N LYS A 136 -2.47 5.70 -13.63
CA LYS A 136 -3.33 6.54 -14.46
C LYS A 136 -3.93 7.72 -13.68
N SER A 137 -4.14 7.55 -12.37
CA SER A 137 -4.58 8.64 -11.50
C SER A 137 -3.45 9.62 -11.15
N GLU A 138 -2.18 9.18 -11.19
CA GLU A 138 -1.01 10.05 -11.02
C GLU A 138 -0.72 10.92 -12.26
N PHE A 139 -1.20 10.58 -13.46
CA PHE A 139 -0.99 11.38 -14.69
C PHE A 139 -1.85 12.66 -14.80
N CYS A 140 -2.63 13.02 -13.78
CA CYS A 140 -3.12 14.40 -13.62
C CYS A 140 -2.18 15.27 -12.76
N LEU A 141 -1.08 14.71 -12.26
CA LEU A 141 -0.08 15.40 -11.47
C LEU A 141 1.10 15.75 -12.38
N GLU A 142 0.94 16.76 -13.23
CA GLU A 142 2.11 17.58 -13.52
C GLU A 142 2.53 18.17 -12.17
N MET A 143 3.57 17.59 -11.55
CA MET A 143 4.36 18.30 -10.57
C MET A 143 4.97 19.49 -11.31
N THR A 144 4.20 20.57 -11.42
CA THR A 144 4.73 21.90 -11.72
C THR A 144 5.56 22.29 -10.52
N ALA A 145 6.82 21.83 -10.54
CA ALA A 145 7.90 22.41 -9.78
C ALA A 145 8.20 23.80 -10.35
N GLU A 146 7.27 24.73 -10.20
CA GLU A 146 7.54 26.15 -10.24
C GLU A 146 6.89 26.77 -9.02
N SER A 147 7.73 27.19 -8.08
CA SER A 147 7.34 28.01 -6.96
C SER A 147 6.78 29.33 -7.49
N VAL A 148 5.48 29.40 -7.67
CA VAL A 148 4.77 30.67 -7.79
C VAL A 148 4.06 30.86 -6.47
N VAL A 149 4.67 31.70 -5.64
CA VAL A 149 4.02 32.26 -4.46
C VAL A 149 2.90 33.15 -4.98
N ASP A 150 1.71 32.57 -5.10
CA ASP A 150 0.48 33.32 -5.36
C ASP A 150 -0.06 33.80 -4.02
N LEU A 151 0.42 34.97 -3.59
CA LEU A 151 -0.23 35.71 -2.52
C LEU A 151 -1.42 36.43 -3.15
N ASP A 152 -2.52 35.70 -3.35
CA ASP A 152 -3.86 36.27 -3.59
C ASP A 152 -4.39 36.88 -2.29
N VAL A 153 -3.67 37.88 -1.81
CA VAL A 153 -4.16 38.87 -0.88
C VAL A 153 -3.87 40.17 -1.59
N ASP A 154 -4.89 40.78 -2.21
CA ASP A 154 -4.85 42.18 -2.61
C ASP A 154 -4.61 43.01 -1.34
N LEU A 155 -3.35 43.09 -0.92
CA LEU A 155 -2.89 44.01 0.11
C LEU A 155 -3.07 45.39 -0.49
N SER A 156 -4.05 46.13 0.03
CA SER A 156 -4.25 47.50 -0.39
C SER A 156 -3.00 48.33 -0.09
N GLU A 157 -2.78 49.41 -0.85
CA GLU A 157 -1.68 50.34 -0.57
C GLU A 157 -1.76 50.86 0.88
N GLU A 158 -2.99 50.98 1.43
CA GLU A 158 -3.22 51.26 2.84
C GLU A 158 -2.70 50.17 3.79
N ASP A 159 -2.87 48.88 3.48
CA ASP A 159 -2.38 47.78 4.33
C ASP A 159 -0.86 47.73 4.35
N ILE A 160 -0.21 47.96 3.20
CA ILE A 160 1.25 48.05 3.09
C ILE A 160 1.78 49.23 3.91
N GLN A 161 1.11 50.39 3.79
CA GLN A 161 1.50 51.58 4.54
C GLN A 161 1.31 51.39 6.06
N MET A 162 0.23 50.72 6.48
CA MET A 162 -0.02 50.39 7.88
C MET A 162 1.05 49.46 8.45
N MET A 163 1.50 48.47 7.69
CA MET A 163 2.60 47.59 8.10
C MET A 163 3.93 48.35 8.23
N LEU A 164 4.22 49.29 7.32
CA LEU A 164 5.40 50.16 7.42
C LEU A 164 5.35 51.08 8.64
N ASP A 165 4.18 51.64 8.94
CA ASP A 165 3.97 52.46 10.12
C ASP A 165 4.17 51.66 11.41
N HIS A 166 3.70 50.41 11.46
CA HIS A 166 3.95 49.51 12.59
C HIS A 166 5.44 49.17 12.76
N ILE A 167 6.18 48.96 11.66
CA ILE A 167 7.64 48.73 11.73
C ILE A 167 8.36 49.96 12.29
N ASN A 168 7.96 51.16 11.86
CA ASN A 168 8.53 52.41 12.38
C ASN A 168 8.21 52.60 13.87
N GLN A 169 6.98 52.32 14.31
CA GLN A 169 6.60 52.35 15.72
C GLN A 169 7.42 51.35 16.56
N LEU A 170 7.64 50.14 16.06
CA LEU A 170 8.47 49.14 16.75
C LEU A 170 9.93 49.58 16.84
N SER A 171 10.46 50.22 15.78
CA SER A 171 11.80 50.80 15.78
C SER A 171 11.93 51.91 16.83
N GLU A 172 10.96 52.82 16.92
CA GLU A 172 10.94 53.87 17.94
C GLU A 172 10.91 53.28 19.35
N ILE A 173 10.02 52.30 19.61
CA ILE A 173 9.96 51.60 20.90
C ILE A 173 11.31 50.95 21.25
N SER A 174 11.96 50.30 20.27
CA SER A 174 13.28 49.69 20.47
C SER A 174 14.35 50.72 20.83
N MET A 175 14.27 51.93 20.25
CA MET A 175 15.18 53.04 20.50
C MET A 175 14.94 53.65 21.89
N PHE A 176 13.70 53.68 22.38
CA PHE A 176 13.36 54.09 23.75
C PHE A 176 13.74 53.07 24.83
N LEU A 177 13.84 51.78 24.48
CA LEU A 177 14.31 50.73 25.40
C LEU A 177 15.85 50.65 25.50
N ALA A 178 16.57 51.26 24.55
CA ALA A 178 18.03 51.20 24.47
C ALA A 178 18.86 52.18 25.36
N PRO A 179 18.35 53.19 26.09
CA PRO A 179 19.22 54.07 26.88
C PRO A 179 19.53 53.56 28.30
N SER A 180 19.30 52.27 28.64
CA SER A 180 19.57 51.73 29.99
C SER A 180 20.75 50.75 30.09
N ILE A 181 21.64 50.68 29.10
CA ILE A 181 22.93 49.99 29.27
C ILE A 181 24.06 51.00 29.07
N ASN A 182 24.26 51.83 30.10
CA ASN A 182 25.52 52.53 30.33
C ASN A 182 26.59 51.47 30.68
N ILE A 183 27.65 51.39 29.87
CA ILE A 183 28.98 50.98 30.33
C ILE A 183 29.67 52.24 30.87
#